data_AF-A0A6P0SPU1-F1
#
_entry.id   AF-A0A6P0SPU1-F1
#
_cell.length_a   1.000
_cell.length_b   1.000
_cell.length_c   1.000
_cell.angle_alpha   90.00
_cell.angle_beta   90.00
_cell.angle_gamma   90.00
#
_symmetry.space_group_name_H-M   'P 1'
#
loop_
_entity.id
_entity.type
_entity.pdbx_description
1 polymer ?
#
loop_
_entity_poly.entity_id
_entity_poly.type
_entity_poly.pdbx_seq_one_letter_code
_entity_poly.pdbx_strand_id
1 'polypeptide(L)'
;QTYELPFWQNLVATFHSLPLALCGVIISHYWGWQLWEILCWSMILHSLLDLPVHNDDAHRHFFPVSNYRFISPFSYWDPKHHGPTVSTVEKLLVLVATIVTFGMIESWIGKSLLIIVNVLYLIAFLYLVKSKVLDFREQGAGSRQ
;
A
#
# COMPACT_ATOMS: atom_id res chain seq x y z
N GLN A 1 -7.64 15.24 -9.88
CA GLN A 1 -8.30 16.36 -9.18
C GLN A 1 -9.16 15.88 -8.01
N THR A 2 -9.89 14.75 -8.10
CA THR A 2 -10.70 14.24 -6.98
C THR A 2 -9.88 13.86 -5.73
N TYR A 3 -8.72 13.21 -5.87
CA TYR A 3 -7.85 12.83 -4.74
C TYR A 3 -7.35 14.02 -3.90
N GLU A 4 -7.23 15.19 -4.51
CA GLU A 4 -6.75 16.42 -3.85
C GLU A 4 -7.81 17.10 -2.98
N LEU A 5 -9.07 16.66 -3.05
CA LEU A 5 -10.12 17.28 -2.25
C LEU A 5 -9.85 17.03 -0.76
N PRO A 6 -10.12 18.03 0.13
CA PRO A 6 -9.85 17.93 1.56
C PRO A 6 -10.48 16.70 2.22
N PHE A 7 -11.67 16.30 1.76
CA PHE A 7 -12.36 15.12 2.25
C PHE A 7 -11.52 13.85 2.06
N TRP A 8 -11.05 13.58 0.84
CA TRP A 8 -10.25 12.39 0.53
C TRP A 8 -8.90 12.43 1.24
N GLN A 9 -8.25 13.60 1.28
CA GLN A 9 -6.99 13.78 2.01
C GLN A 9 -7.14 13.53 3.52
N ASN A 10 -8.27 13.92 4.13
CA ASN A 10 -8.54 13.68 5.55
C ASN A 10 -8.91 12.22 5.82
N LEU A 11 -9.70 11.60 4.93
CA LEU A 11 -10.05 10.19 5.03
C LEU A 11 -8.78 9.33 4.96
N VAL A 12 -7.94 9.54 3.95
CA VAL A 12 -6.66 8.83 3.80
C VAL A 12 -5.75 9.10 5.00
N ALA A 13 -5.61 10.35 5.45
CA ALA A 13 -4.79 10.68 6.61
C ALA A 13 -5.27 9.99 7.91
N THR A 14 -6.58 9.77 8.07
CA THR A 14 -7.13 9.05 9.22
C THR A 14 -6.65 7.59 9.22
N PHE A 15 -6.64 6.94 8.05
CA PHE A 15 -6.20 5.55 7.91
C PHE A 15 -4.67 5.36 7.90
N HIS A 16 -3.89 6.44 7.80
CA HIS A 16 -2.42 6.42 7.86
C HIS A 16 -1.89 7.13 9.11
N SER A 17 -2.76 7.45 10.06
CA SER A 17 -2.40 8.17 11.28
C SER A 17 -1.80 7.23 12.33
N LEU A 18 -0.50 7.42 12.62
CA LEU A 18 0.19 6.74 13.71
C LEU A 18 -0.40 7.10 15.09
N PRO A 19 -0.70 8.39 15.41
CA PRO A 19 -1.33 8.72 16.68
C PRO A 19 -2.70 8.05 16.88
N LEU A 20 -3.57 8.07 15.86
CA LEU A 20 -4.90 7.47 15.98
C LEU A 20 -4.81 5.95 16.06
N ALA A 21 -3.94 5.32 15.26
CA ALA A 21 -3.75 3.88 15.32
C ALA A 21 -3.17 3.44 16.68
N LEU A 22 -2.23 4.20 17.26
CA LEU A 22 -1.69 3.91 18.59
C LEU A 22 -2.74 4.04 19.70
N CYS A 23 -3.56 5.10 19.65
CA CYS A 23 -4.71 5.22 20.55
C CYS A 23 -5.66 4.03 20.38
N GLY A 24 -5.91 3.61 19.13
CA GLY A 24 -6.68 2.43 18.79
C GLY A 24 -6.15 1.17 19.47
N VAL A 25 -4.84 0.90 19.36
CA VAL A 25 -4.16 -0.22 20.05
C VAL A 25 -4.40 -0.15 21.56
N ILE A 26 -4.14 0.99 22.20
CA ILE A 26 -4.26 1.14 23.67
C ILE A 26 -5.70 0.85 24.12
N ILE A 27 -6.68 1.42 23.44
CA ILE A 27 -8.11 1.21 23.71
C ILE A 27 -8.43 -0.28 23.49
N SER A 28 -8.17 -0.83 22.30
CA SER A 28 -8.51 -2.21 22.01
C SER A 28 -7.88 -3.19 22.98
N HIS A 29 -6.63 -2.95 23.38
CA HIS A 29 -5.92 -3.78 24.34
C HIS A 29 -6.58 -3.73 25.72
N TYR A 30 -6.91 -2.53 26.21
CA TYR A 30 -7.57 -2.34 27.50
C TYR A 30 -8.94 -3.04 27.60
N TRP A 31 -9.71 -3.03 26.51
CA TRP A 31 -11.04 -3.67 26.45
C TRP A 31 -11.00 -5.12 25.91
N GLY A 32 -9.84 -5.68 25.60
CA GLY A 32 -9.69 -7.04 25.08
C GLY A 32 -10.25 -7.25 23.66
N TRP A 33 -10.35 -6.19 22.85
CA TRP A 33 -10.87 -6.20 21.49
C TRP A 33 -9.80 -6.66 20.48
N GLN A 34 -9.45 -7.94 20.53
CA GLN A 34 -8.34 -8.52 19.77
C GLN A 34 -8.36 -8.20 18.27
N LEU A 35 -9.53 -8.26 17.62
CA LEU A 35 -9.64 -7.97 16.19
C LEU A 35 -9.32 -6.50 15.88
N TRP A 36 -9.81 -5.57 16.70
CA TRP A 36 -9.51 -4.15 16.55
C TRP A 36 -8.05 -3.85 16.83
N GLU A 37 -7.45 -4.53 17.81
CA GLU A 37 -6.02 -4.40 18.11
C GLU A 37 -5.15 -4.84 16.93
N ILE A 38 -5.47 -5.98 16.32
CA ILE A 38 -4.78 -6.48 15.11
C ILE A 38 -4.92 -5.48 13.96
N LEU A 39 -6.11 -4.91 13.74
CA LEU A 39 -6.31 -3.90 12.70
C LEU A 39 -5.48 -2.64 12.95
N CYS A 40 -5.43 -2.14 14.19
CA CYS A 40 -4.62 -0.98 14.53
C CYS A 40 -3.11 -1.26 14.39
N TRP A 41 -2.64 -2.44 14.79
CA TRP A 41 -1.25 -2.86 14.54
C TRP A 41 -0.94 -2.96 13.05
N SER A 42 -1.87 -3.50 12.25
CA SER A 42 -1.73 -3.53 10.80
C SER A 42 -1.59 -2.13 10.22
N MET A 43 -2.38 -1.16 10.70
CA MET A 43 -2.29 0.25 10.25
C MET A 43 -0.94 0.88 10.60
N ILE A 44 -0.41 0.60 11.80
CA ILE A 44 0.90 1.10 12.23
C ILE A 44 1.99 0.53 11.33
N LEU A 45 2.05 -0.80 11.18
CA LEU A 45 3.07 -1.46 10.38
C LEU A 45 3.02 -1.02 8.92
N HIS A 46 1.82 -0.88 8.36
CA HIS A 46 1.64 -0.35 7.01
C HIS A 46 2.17 1.08 6.89
N SER A 47 1.76 1.98 7.80
CA SER A 47 2.21 3.38 7.80
C SER A 47 3.74 3.51 7.94
N LEU A 48 4.38 2.60 8.69
CA LEU A 48 5.84 2.58 8.83
C LEU A 48 6.56 2.15 7.54
N LEU A 49 5.97 1.22 6.77
CA LEU A 49 6.50 0.81 5.47
C LEU A 49 6.26 1.89 4.40
N ASP A 50 5.20 2.67 4.53
CA ASP A 50 4.87 3.77 3.63
C ASP A 50 5.82 4.98 3.78
N LEU A 51 6.25 5.31 5.00
CA LEU A 51 7.14 6.45 5.26
C LEU A 51 8.32 6.56 4.27
N PRO A 52 9.14 5.51 4.03
CA PRO A 52 10.28 5.61 3.13
C PRO A 52 9.95 5.54 1.63
N VAL A 53 8.70 5.35 1.21
CA VAL A 53 8.36 5.08 -0.21
C VAL A 53 7.39 6.08 -0.83
N HIS A 54 7.15 7.21 -0.16
CA HIS A 54 6.35 8.31 -0.69
C HIS A 54 7.13 9.62 -0.73
N ASN A 55 7.01 10.34 -1.84
CA ASN A 55 7.67 11.63 -2.07
C ASN A 55 6.61 12.74 -2.19
N ASP A 56 6.19 13.07 -3.41
CA ASP A 56 5.16 14.10 -3.65
C ASP A 56 3.76 13.71 -3.12
N ASP A 57 3.51 12.42 -2.99
CA ASP A 57 2.25 11.82 -2.54
C ASP A 57 2.25 11.46 -1.05
N ALA A 58 3.23 11.92 -0.27
CA ALA A 58 3.40 11.57 1.13
C ALA A 58 2.17 11.88 2.01
N HIS A 59 1.80 10.89 2.84
CA HIS A 59 0.68 10.99 3.76
C HIS A 59 0.99 11.82 5.02
N ARG A 60 -0.06 12.34 5.64
CA ARG A 60 0.02 13.03 6.95
C ARG A 60 -0.04 12.02 8.09
N HIS A 61 1.06 11.30 8.32
CA HIS A 61 1.10 10.22 9.31
C HIS A 61 0.87 10.65 10.76
N PHE A 62 0.97 11.95 11.06
CA PHE A 62 0.74 12.50 12.40
C PHE A 62 -0.60 13.21 12.56
N PHE A 63 -1.51 13.10 11.58
CA PHE A 63 -2.86 13.65 11.69
C PHE A 63 -3.60 13.04 12.90
N PRO A 64 -4.43 13.79 13.66
CA PRO A 64 -4.71 15.22 13.57
C PRO A 64 -3.73 16.10 14.35
N VAL A 65 -2.71 15.51 14.99
CA VAL A 65 -1.73 16.24 15.83
C VAL A 65 -0.84 17.16 14.98
N SER A 66 -0.46 16.72 13.78
CA SER A 66 0.35 17.50 12.83
C SER A 66 -0.01 17.17 11.38
N ASN A 67 0.10 18.18 10.51
CA ASN A 67 -0.01 18.03 9.07
C ASN A 67 1.34 17.74 8.39
N TYR A 68 2.38 17.43 9.17
CA TYR A 68 3.69 17.06 8.64
C TYR A 68 3.60 15.84 7.71
N ARG A 69 4.32 15.93 6.60
CA ARG A 69 4.50 14.87 5.60
C ARG A 69 5.98 14.55 5.54
N PHE A 70 6.33 13.27 5.66
CA PHE A 70 7.70 12.83 5.47
C PHE A 70 7.94 12.66 3.96
N ILE A 71 8.80 13.51 3.40
CA ILE A 71 9.14 13.47 1.97
C ILE A 71 10.35 12.57 1.80
N SER A 72 10.14 11.34 1.32
CA SER A 72 11.21 10.38 1.09
C SER A 72 11.94 10.66 -0.24
N PRO A 73 13.27 10.47 -0.32
CA PRO A 73 13.98 10.48 -1.61
C PRO A 73 13.57 9.32 -2.55
N PHE A 74 12.85 8.32 -2.04
CA PHE A 74 12.32 7.20 -2.80
C PHE A 74 10.80 7.33 -2.95
N SER A 75 10.29 6.92 -4.11
CA SER A 75 8.87 6.77 -4.36
C SER A 75 8.63 5.39 -4.98
N TYR A 76 7.54 4.71 -4.63
CA TYR A 76 7.16 3.50 -5.37
C TYR A 76 6.50 3.79 -6.72
N TRP A 77 5.98 5.00 -6.91
CA TRP A 77 5.24 5.38 -8.11
C TRP A 77 6.09 6.24 -9.06
N ASP A 78 6.81 7.24 -8.54
CA ASP A 78 7.53 8.20 -9.38
C ASP A 78 8.82 7.60 -9.97
N PRO A 79 8.94 7.47 -11.31
CA PRO A 79 10.16 6.99 -11.95
C PRO A 79 11.41 7.83 -11.66
N LYS A 80 11.26 9.13 -11.37
CA LYS A 80 12.39 10.00 -11.01
C LYS A 80 12.97 9.69 -9.63
N HIS A 81 12.19 9.01 -8.79
CA HIS A 81 12.55 8.63 -7.42
C HIS A 81 12.59 7.10 -7.25
N HIS A 82 13.11 6.38 -8.26
CA HIS A 82 13.29 4.92 -8.26
C HIS A 82 11.99 4.07 -8.24
N GLY A 83 10.84 4.64 -8.63
CA GLY A 83 9.52 3.98 -8.72
C GLY A 83 9.51 2.53 -9.18
N PRO A 84 10.04 2.21 -10.37
CA PRO A 84 10.04 0.84 -10.88
C PRO A 84 10.76 -0.15 -9.96
N THR A 85 11.88 0.25 -9.36
CA THR A 85 12.68 -0.59 -8.45
C THR A 85 11.96 -0.75 -7.11
N VAL A 86 11.55 0.36 -6.49
CA VAL A 86 10.89 0.37 -5.19
C VAL A 86 9.58 -0.43 -5.25
N SER A 87 8.72 -0.19 -6.24
CA SER A 87 7.49 -0.96 -6.40
C SER A 87 7.71 -2.44 -6.70
N THR A 88 8.85 -2.82 -7.27
CA THR A 88 9.19 -4.25 -7.46
C THR A 88 9.58 -4.87 -6.13
N VAL A 89 10.39 -4.17 -5.33
CA VAL A 89 10.77 -4.61 -3.98
C VAL A 89 9.54 -4.77 -3.09
N GLU A 90 8.62 -3.80 -3.09
CA GLU A 90 7.38 -3.88 -2.32
C GLU A 90 6.51 -5.08 -2.71
N LYS A 91 6.33 -5.34 -4.01
CA LYS A 91 5.58 -6.52 -4.48
C LYS A 91 6.22 -7.82 -4.02
N LEU A 92 7.55 -7.90 -4.06
CA LEU A 92 8.28 -9.07 -3.56
C LEU A 92 8.12 -9.24 -2.04
N LEU A 93 8.15 -8.14 -1.28
CA LEU A 93 7.87 -8.16 0.16
C LEU A 93 6.46 -8.67 0.46
N VAL A 94 5.45 -8.20 -0.29
CA VAL A 94 4.06 -8.67 -0.17
C VAL A 94 3.95 -10.16 -0.52
N LEU A 95 4.64 -10.63 -1.57
CA LEU A 95 4.66 -12.04 -1.95
C LEU A 95 5.30 -12.91 -0.85
N VAL A 96 6.43 -12.49 -0.30
CA VAL A 96 7.09 -13.19 0.81
C VAL A 96 6.18 -13.22 2.04
N ALA A 97 5.60 -12.08 2.42
CA ALA A 97 4.67 -11.99 3.54
C ALA A 97 3.45 -12.91 3.33
N THR A 98 2.93 -12.98 2.11
CA THR A 98 1.84 -13.89 1.73
C THR A 98 2.23 -15.36 1.94
N ILE A 99 3.41 -15.78 1.48
CA ILE A 99 3.87 -17.17 1.63
C ILE A 99 4.05 -17.53 3.11
N VAL A 100 4.68 -16.64 3.88
CA VAL A 100 4.92 -16.84 5.31
C VAL A 100 3.59 -16.94 6.08
N THR A 101 2.68 -15.99 5.85
CA THR A 101 1.38 -15.95 6.55
C THR A 101 0.45 -17.09 6.13
N PHE A 102 0.52 -17.57 4.88
CA PHE A 102 -0.28 -18.70 4.42
C PHE A 102 -0.04 -19.98 5.24
N GLY A 103 1.22 -20.21 5.67
CA GLY A 103 1.57 -21.32 6.56
C GLY A 103 1.06 -21.15 8.00
N MET A 104 0.81 -19.92 8.43
CA MET A 104 0.33 -19.58 9.78
C MET A 104 -1.21 -19.60 9.90
N ILE A 105 -1.92 -19.39 8.79
CA ILE A 105 -3.39 -19.36 8.79
C ILE A 105 -3.91 -20.79 8.84
N GLU A 106 -4.68 -21.14 9.86
CA GLU A 106 -5.38 -22.43 9.95
C GLU A 106 -6.74 -22.42 9.25
N SER A 107 -7.41 -21.26 9.21
CA SER A 107 -8.74 -21.10 8.63
C SER A 107 -8.74 -21.19 7.09
N TRP A 108 -9.62 -22.03 6.55
CA TRP A 108 -9.83 -22.16 5.10
C TRP A 108 -10.37 -20.88 4.46
N ILE A 109 -11.12 -20.06 5.22
CA ILE A 109 -11.63 -18.76 4.76
C ILE A 109 -10.46 -17.79 4.59
N GLY A 110 -9.56 -17.72 5.58
CA GLY A 110 -8.38 -16.86 5.50
C GLY A 110 -7.47 -17.23 4.33
N LYS A 111 -7.25 -18.53 4.11
CA LYS A 111 -6.51 -19.02 2.93
C LYS A 111 -7.19 -18.64 1.62
N SER A 112 -8.51 -18.84 1.52
CA SER A 112 -9.28 -18.50 0.32
C SER A 112 -9.20 -17.01 0.01
N LEU A 113 -9.38 -16.14 1.02
CA LEU A 113 -9.28 -14.70 0.86
C LEU A 113 -7.89 -14.28 0.37
N LEU A 114 -6.83 -14.85 0.96
CA LEU A 114 -5.46 -14.55 0.60
C LEU A 114 -5.13 -15.01 -0.84
N ILE A 115 -5.63 -16.17 -1.26
CA ILE A 115 -5.52 -16.64 -2.66
C ILE A 115 -6.24 -15.69 -3.61
N ILE A 116 -7.49 -15.32 -3.30
CA ILE A 116 -8.31 -14.43 -4.15
C ILE A 116 -7.60 -13.09 -4.35
N VAL A 117 -7.11 -12.46 -3.27
CA VAL A 117 -6.41 -11.18 -3.35
C VAL A 117 -5.16 -11.28 -4.22
N ASN A 118 -4.35 -12.34 -4.06
CA ASN A 118 -3.15 -12.53 -4.86
C ASN A 118 -3.46 -12.80 -6.35
N VAL A 119 -4.51 -13.58 -6.64
CA VAL A 119 -4.97 -13.82 -8.02
C VAL A 119 -5.44 -12.53 -8.67
N LEU A 120 -6.22 -11.70 -7.95
CA LEU A 120 -6.65 -10.39 -8.46
C LEU A 120 -5.45 -9.48 -8.76
N TYR A 121 -4.46 -9.45 -7.86
CA TYR A 121 -3.21 -8.72 -8.06
C TYR A 121 -2.45 -9.20 -9.31
N LEU A 122 -2.33 -10.51 -9.49
CA LEU A 122 -1.67 -11.10 -10.65
C LEU A 122 -2.40 -10.76 -11.95
N ILE A 123 -3.73 -10.85 -11.98
CA ILE A 123 -4.55 -10.49 -13.14
C ILE A 123 -4.35 -9.01 -13.49
N ALA A 124 -4.42 -8.11 -12.50
CA ALA A 124 -4.21 -6.68 -12.71
C ALA A 124 -2.80 -6.40 -13.25
N PHE A 125 -1.78 -7.05 -12.69
CA PHE A 125 -0.40 -6.93 -13.16
C PHE A 125 -0.25 -7.37 -14.61
N LEU A 126 -0.76 -8.56 -14.97
CA LEU A 126 -0.68 -9.08 -16.34
C LEU A 126 -1.44 -8.19 -17.34
N TYR A 127 -2.58 -7.63 -16.93
CA TYR A 127 -3.33 -6.69 -17.75
C TYR A 127 -2.51 -5.42 -18.04
N LEU A 128 -1.89 -4.83 -17.03
CA LEU A 128 -1.06 -3.63 -17.15
C LEU A 128 0.23 -3.87 -17.96
N VAL A 129 0.85 -5.05 -17.81
CA VAL A 129 2.02 -5.41 -18.62
C VAL A 129 1.61 -5.60 -20.08
N LYS A 130 0.49 -6.29 -20.34
CA LYS A 130 -0.02 -6.49 -21.70
C LYS A 130 -0.32 -5.17 -22.38
N SER A 131 -0.99 -4.22 -21.71
CA SER A 131 -1.28 -2.91 -22.29
C SER A 131 -0.02 -2.15 -22.66
N LYS A 132 0.98 -2.08 -21.77
CA LYS A 132 2.27 -1.45 -22.07
C LYS A 132 3.01 -2.08 -23.25
N VAL A 133 2.97 -3.41 -23.37
CA VAL A 133 3.60 -4.13 -24.49
C VAL A 133 2.91 -3.81 -25.82
N LEU A 134 1.59 -3.68 -25.82
CA LEU A 134 0.82 -3.29 -27.02
C LEU A 134 1.14 -1.85 -27.43
N ASP A 135 1.12 -0.90 -26.49
CA ASP A 135 1.47 0.50 -26.76
C ASP A 135 2.88 0.65 -27.35
N PHE A 136 3.85 -0.09 -26.82
CA PHE A 136 5.23 -0.08 -27.32
C PHE A 136 5.32 -0.61 -28.76
N ARG A 137 4.54 -1.65 -29.11
CA ARG A 137 4.49 -2.21 -30.46
C ARG A 137 3.88 -1.22 -31.46
N GLU A 138 2.85 -0.48 -31.08
CA GLU A 138 2.22 0.52 -31.94
C GLU A 138 3.14 1.73 -32.19
N GLN A 139 3.83 2.22 -31.16
CA GLN A 139 4.81 3.32 -31.29
C GLN A 139 6.05 2.92 -32.11
N GLY A 140 6.52 1.68 -31.95
CA GLY A 140 7.64 1.13 -32.74
C GLY A 140 7.29 0.84 -34.20
N ALA A 141 6.00 0.63 -34.51
CA ALA A 141 5.52 0.47 -35.88
C ALA A 141 5.31 1.82 -36.59
N GLY A 142 4.84 2.85 -35.88
CA GLY A 142 4.60 4.20 -36.44
C GLY A 142 5.87 5.02 -36.70
N SER A 143 7.01 4.67 -36.10
CA SER A 143 8.31 5.34 -36.31
C SER A 143 9.13 4.77 -37.48
N ARG A 144 8.62 3.75 -38.19
CA ARG A 144 9.24 3.14 -39.38
C ARG A 144 8.58 3.56 -40.71
N GLN A 145 7.69 4.54 -40.70
CA GLN A 145 7.18 5.23 -41.90
C GLN A 145 7.80 6.62 -42.00
#